data_AF-A0A978UH24-F1
#
_entry.id   AF-A0A978UH24-F1
#
_cell.length_a   1.000
_cell.length_b   1.000
_cell.length_c   1.000
_cell.angle_alpha   90.00
_cell.angle_beta   90.00
_cell.angle_gamma   90.00
#
_symmetry.space_group_name_H-M   'P 1'
#
loop_
_entity.id
_entity.type
_entity.pdbx_description
1 polymer ?
#
loop_
_entity_poly.entity_id
_entity_poly.type
_entity_poly.pdbx_seq_one_letter_code
_entity_poly.pdbx_strand_id
1 'polypeptide(L)'
;MAIKSDFFQYLQNSFASWWSKSTTTQQNHDSSRFFFTLSTIFAVFWYAWKFLQSKSRTFSLPPGPKGLPLVGNLLALDPELHSYFAGLSQTYGPILKLWLGNKLGIVVSSPSLAREVLKDHDITFANRDIPAAGRIATYGGCDIVWTPYGPEWRMLRKVCVLKMLSNTTLDSVYTLRRREVRQTVGFFYSKVGSPVNVGEQMFLTILNVITNMMWGGTVEGEERSSLGAEFRELVGEMTQMLGKPNISDFYPGLARFDFQGIQKQMNGVARRFDGIFEKMIAQRLKIEKVGGEKRRRICAGIAMAERMVMYSLATLLHSFDWEVPPGEKLDLSEKFGIVLKKKIPLVAIPTPRLSDPALYV
;
A
#
# COMPACT_ATOMS: atom_id res chain seq x y z
N MET A 1 12.85 -7.56 -12.22
CA MET A 1 13.33 -7.52 -13.61
C MET A 1 12.28 -6.93 -14.57
N ALA A 2 11.02 -7.37 -14.53
CA ALA A 2 9.95 -6.89 -15.41
C ALA A 2 9.61 -5.37 -15.31
N ILE A 3 9.64 -4.76 -14.12
CA ILE A 3 9.23 -3.34 -13.97
C ILE A 3 10.28 -2.34 -14.51
N LYS A 4 11.59 -2.64 -14.39
CA LYS A 4 12.68 -1.85 -14.99
C LYS A 4 12.65 -1.98 -16.52
N SER A 5 12.32 -3.17 -17.03
CA SER A 5 12.14 -3.46 -18.46
C SER A 5 10.93 -2.71 -19.00
N ASP A 6 9.72 -2.94 -18.47
CA ASP A 6 8.49 -2.48 -19.10
C ASP A 6 8.33 -0.95 -19.08
N PHE A 7 8.81 -0.27 -18.04
CA PHE A 7 8.74 1.19 -17.98
C PHE A 7 9.70 1.87 -18.97
N PHE A 8 10.95 1.39 -19.05
CA PHE A 8 11.92 1.90 -20.02
C PHE A 8 11.59 1.47 -21.45
N GLN A 9 11.15 0.22 -21.66
CA GLN A 9 10.72 -0.28 -22.96
C GLN A 9 9.46 0.44 -23.46
N TYR A 10 8.50 0.74 -22.58
CA TYR A 10 7.32 1.54 -22.92
C TYR A 10 7.71 2.97 -23.29
N LEU A 11 8.56 3.62 -22.50
CA LEU A 11 9.06 4.96 -22.82
C LEU A 11 9.84 4.97 -24.14
N GLN A 12 10.71 3.98 -24.36
CA GLN A 12 11.55 3.86 -25.54
C GLN A 12 10.73 3.54 -26.80
N ASN A 13 9.73 2.66 -26.71
CA ASN A 13 8.81 2.34 -27.80
C ASN A 13 7.84 3.49 -28.11
N SER A 14 7.38 4.22 -27.08
CA SER A 14 6.51 5.39 -27.25
C SER A 14 7.28 6.57 -27.85
N PHE A 15 8.53 6.79 -27.44
CA PHE A 15 9.42 7.79 -28.04
C PHE A 15 9.82 7.41 -29.47
N ALA A 16 10.10 6.14 -29.75
CA ALA A 16 10.43 5.65 -31.08
C ALA A 16 9.24 5.74 -32.05
N SER A 17 8.01 5.42 -31.61
CA SER A 17 6.82 5.56 -32.44
C SER A 17 6.46 7.03 -32.67
N TRP A 18 6.61 7.89 -31.66
CA TRP A 18 6.46 9.34 -31.79
C TRP A 18 7.51 9.94 -32.73
N TRP A 19 8.77 9.52 -32.62
CA TRP A 19 9.87 9.92 -33.50
C TRP A 19 9.65 9.47 -34.94
N SER A 20 9.30 8.20 -35.16
CA SER A 20 8.97 7.63 -36.48
C SER A 20 7.80 8.35 -37.17
N LYS A 21 6.76 8.71 -36.40
CA LYS A 21 5.59 9.45 -36.88
C LYS A 21 5.88 10.93 -37.15
N SER A 22 6.87 11.51 -36.44
CA SER A 22 7.34 12.88 -36.66
C SER A 22 8.29 13.01 -37.87
N THR A 23 8.97 11.92 -38.25
CA THR A 23 9.87 11.89 -39.42
C THR A 23 9.16 11.62 -40.75
N THR A 24 7.86 11.32 -40.75
CA THR A 24 7.07 11.05 -41.98
C THR A 24 6.41 12.30 -42.56
N THR A 25 6.50 13.47 -41.93
CA THR A 25 5.95 14.72 -42.44
C THR A 25 7.04 15.55 -43.09
N GLN A 26 7.24 15.34 -44.39
CA GLN A 26 8.26 16.02 -45.18
C GLN A 26 7.78 17.43 -45.59
N GLN A 27 7.71 18.35 -44.63
CA GLN A 27 7.68 19.79 -44.88
C GLN A 27 8.07 20.54 -43.59
N ASN A 28 9.10 21.40 -43.68
CA ASN A 28 9.71 22.24 -42.64
C ASN A 28 10.83 21.61 -41.76
N HIS A 29 11.91 21.16 -42.41
CA HIS A 29 13.15 20.75 -41.73
C HIS A 29 13.91 21.90 -41.04
N ASP A 30 13.84 23.14 -41.54
CA ASP A 30 14.61 24.24 -40.97
C ASP A 30 13.94 24.84 -39.72
N SER A 31 12.62 25.00 -39.75
CA SER A 31 11.86 25.45 -38.57
C SER A 31 11.95 24.46 -37.43
N SER A 32 11.81 23.15 -37.70
CA SER A 32 11.93 22.11 -36.66
C SER A 32 13.33 22.08 -36.04
N ARG A 33 14.39 22.14 -36.85
CA ARG A 33 15.78 22.26 -36.36
C ARG A 33 15.97 23.48 -35.48
N PHE A 34 15.44 24.64 -35.89
CA PHE A 34 15.51 25.87 -35.11
C PHE A 34 14.83 25.73 -33.73
N PHE A 35 13.63 25.14 -33.68
CA PHE A 35 12.93 24.87 -32.42
C PHE A 35 13.70 23.91 -31.51
N PHE A 36 14.31 22.85 -32.05
CA PHE A 36 15.14 21.92 -31.25
C PHE A 36 16.43 22.58 -30.75
N THR A 37 17.09 23.42 -31.56
CA THR A 37 18.28 24.17 -31.12
C THR A 37 17.94 25.21 -30.05
N LEU A 38 16.81 25.92 -30.18
CA LEU A 38 16.39 26.90 -29.18
C LEU A 38 15.98 26.23 -27.86
N SER A 39 15.30 25.08 -27.95
CA SER A 39 14.91 24.28 -26.78
C SER A 39 16.12 23.71 -26.03
N THR A 40 17.14 23.26 -26.75
CA THR A 40 18.39 22.76 -26.15
C THR A 40 19.21 23.89 -25.51
N ILE A 41 19.35 25.04 -26.17
CA ILE A 41 20.01 26.23 -25.59
C ILE A 41 19.26 26.70 -24.34
N PHE A 42 17.94 26.77 -24.39
CA PHE A 42 17.11 27.14 -23.24
C PHE A 42 17.27 26.13 -22.10
N ALA A 43 17.29 24.83 -22.39
CA ALA A 43 17.51 23.79 -21.38
C ALA A 43 18.91 23.92 -20.74
N VAL A 44 19.95 24.21 -21.52
CA VAL A 44 21.33 24.42 -21.03
C VAL A 44 21.42 25.68 -20.17
N PHE A 45 20.83 26.80 -20.61
CA PHE A 45 20.80 28.04 -19.82
C PHE A 45 19.99 27.89 -18.54
N TRP A 46 18.83 27.24 -18.61
CA TRP A 46 18.01 26.93 -17.44
C TRP A 46 18.75 26.02 -16.45
N TYR A 47 19.47 25.02 -16.97
CA TYR A 47 20.29 24.11 -16.17
C TYR A 47 21.47 24.83 -15.51
N ALA A 48 22.21 25.65 -16.27
CA ALA A 48 23.31 26.47 -15.76
C ALA A 48 22.81 27.46 -14.70
N TRP A 49 21.69 28.12 -14.94
CA TRP A 49 21.05 29.04 -14.01
C TRP A 49 20.60 28.36 -12.72
N LYS A 50 19.97 27.18 -12.81
CA LYS A 50 19.63 26.35 -11.64
C LYS A 50 20.86 25.92 -10.85
N PHE A 51 21.94 25.56 -11.53
CA PHE A 51 23.21 25.19 -10.92
C PHE A 51 23.86 26.39 -10.21
N LEU A 52 23.82 27.56 -10.83
CA LEU A 52 24.33 28.83 -10.28
C LEU A 52 23.47 29.38 -9.12
N GLN A 53 22.14 29.19 -9.17
CA GLN A 53 21.21 29.55 -8.09
C GLN A 53 21.16 28.53 -6.96
N SER A 54 21.87 27.40 -7.05
CA SER A 54 21.99 26.40 -5.97
C SER A 54 22.89 26.89 -4.82
N LYS A 55 22.80 28.17 -4.46
CA LYS A 55 23.27 28.69 -3.18
C LYS A 55 22.05 28.92 -2.29
N SER A 56 21.51 27.83 -1.74
CA SER A 56 20.51 27.89 -0.67
C SER A 56 21.18 27.58 0.66
N ARG A 57 20.79 28.34 1.68
CA ARG A 57 21.26 28.35 3.07
C ARG A 57 21.76 26.99 3.58
N THR A 58 23.00 26.95 4.03
CA THR A 58 23.64 25.77 4.64
C THR A 58 23.10 25.53 6.04
N PHE A 59 21.92 24.95 6.16
CA PHE A 59 21.71 24.02 7.27
C PHE A 59 22.52 22.77 6.96
N SER A 60 23.24 22.25 7.96
CA SER A 60 24.00 21.01 7.84
C SER A 60 23.02 19.85 7.66
N LEU A 61 22.64 19.57 6.41
CA LEU A 61 21.86 18.39 6.09
C LEU A 61 22.70 17.13 6.38
N PRO A 62 22.06 16.01 6.73
CA PRO A 62 22.73 14.72 6.85
C PRO A 62 23.56 14.37 5.60
N PRO A 63 24.58 13.51 5.75
CA PRO A 63 25.30 12.95 4.60
C PRO A 63 24.36 12.16 3.69
N GLY A 64 24.76 11.90 2.46
CA GLY A 64 23.96 11.11 1.53
C GLY A 64 24.52 11.15 0.11
N PRO A 65 24.08 10.22 -0.76
CA PRO A 65 24.57 10.16 -2.13
C PRO A 65 24.18 11.43 -2.90
N LYS A 66 25.11 11.92 -3.72
CA LYS A 66 24.86 13.08 -4.58
C LYS A 66 23.80 12.72 -5.62
N GLY A 67 22.73 13.50 -5.68
CA GLY A 67 21.67 13.34 -6.68
C GLY A 67 22.07 13.95 -8.02
N LEU A 68 21.58 13.37 -9.10
CA LEU A 68 21.63 14.00 -10.42
C LEU A 68 20.71 15.22 -10.47
N PRO A 69 21.03 16.23 -11.29
CA PRO A 69 20.14 17.36 -11.50
C PRO A 69 18.75 16.92 -11.97
N LEU A 70 17.72 17.65 -11.52
CA LEU A 70 16.29 17.42 -11.79
C LEU A 70 15.72 16.12 -11.20
N VAL A 71 16.39 14.98 -11.35
CA VAL A 71 15.90 13.65 -10.93
C VAL A 71 16.36 13.21 -9.54
N GLY A 72 17.38 13.86 -8.99
CA GLY A 72 17.98 13.46 -7.71
C GLY A 72 18.55 12.05 -7.78
N ASN A 73 18.18 11.21 -6.82
CA ASN A 73 18.59 9.82 -6.70
C ASN A 73 17.56 8.83 -7.30
N LEU A 74 16.48 9.31 -7.94
CA LEU A 74 15.40 8.44 -8.45
C LEU A 74 15.90 7.33 -9.37
N LEU A 75 16.85 7.62 -10.27
CA LEU A 75 17.39 6.65 -11.22
C LEU A 75 18.26 5.56 -10.57
N ALA A 76 18.80 5.86 -9.38
CA ALA A 76 19.64 4.94 -8.62
C ALA A 76 18.83 4.07 -7.64
N LEU A 77 17.53 4.33 -7.47
CA LEU A 77 16.69 3.55 -6.56
C LEU A 77 16.60 2.09 -7.01
N ASP A 78 16.84 1.19 -6.07
CA ASP A 78 16.54 -0.22 -6.25
C ASP A 78 15.05 -0.50 -5.95
N PRO A 79 14.38 -1.40 -6.70
CA PRO A 79 13.04 -1.84 -6.35
C PRO A 79 12.91 -2.38 -4.92
N GLU A 80 13.95 -3.01 -4.37
CA GLU A 80 14.00 -3.44 -2.97
C GLU A 80 14.45 -2.30 -2.06
N LEU A 81 13.59 -1.28 -1.92
CA LEU A 81 13.94 0.00 -1.28
C LEU A 81 14.51 -0.15 0.13
N HIS A 82 13.97 -1.05 0.96
CA HIS A 82 14.43 -1.24 2.34
C HIS A 82 15.88 -1.77 2.39
N SER A 83 16.21 -2.77 1.56
CA SER A 83 17.57 -3.32 1.43
C SER A 83 18.53 -2.28 0.86
N TYR A 84 18.09 -1.52 -0.15
CA TYR A 84 18.87 -0.42 -0.71
C TYR A 84 19.18 0.66 0.33
N PHE A 85 18.19 1.08 1.12
CA PHE A 85 18.40 2.06 2.18
C PHE A 85 19.29 1.52 3.31
N ALA A 86 19.20 0.24 3.65
CA ALA A 86 20.10 -0.41 4.59
C ALA A 86 21.55 -0.46 4.06
N GLY A 87 21.75 -0.70 2.77
CA GLY A 87 23.08 -0.60 2.15
C GLY A 87 23.65 0.82 2.18
N LEU A 88 22.81 1.82 1.90
CA LEU A 88 23.22 3.22 1.99
C LEU A 88 23.59 3.62 3.43
N SER A 89 22.88 3.13 4.44
CA SER A 89 23.18 3.48 5.84
C SER A 89 24.51 2.93 6.32
N GLN A 90 24.99 1.81 5.75
CA GLN A 90 26.35 1.32 6.00
C GLN A 90 27.43 2.28 5.48
N THR A 91 27.13 3.04 4.42
CA THR A 91 28.09 3.96 3.79
C THR A 91 28.00 5.38 4.37
N TYR A 92 26.79 5.90 4.56
CA TYR A 92 26.53 7.29 4.93
C TYR A 92 26.18 7.48 6.41
N GLY A 93 25.99 6.38 7.15
CA GLY A 93 25.61 6.40 8.55
C GLY A 93 24.09 6.29 8.79
N PRO A 94 23.67 6.32 10.07
CA PRO A 94 22.32 5.95 10.49
C PRO A 94 21.24 7.00 10.15
N ILE A 95 21.64 8.21 9.77
CA ILE A 95 20.79 9.27 9.23
C ILE A 95 21.38 9.77 7.92
N LEU A 96 20.61 9.67 6.84
CA LEU A 96 21.08 10.08 5.53
C LEU A 96 19.99 10.79 4.73
N LYS A 97 20.42 11.65 3.81
CA LYS A 97 19.54 12.36 2.89
C LYS A 97 19.53 11.73 1.50
N LEU A 98 18.38 11.84 0.83
CA LEU A 98 18.17 11.46 -0.56
C LEU A 98 17.28 12.49 -1.24
N TRP A 99 17.57 12.81 -2.49
CA TRP A 99 16.68 13.63 -3.32
C TRP A 99 15.81 12.73 -4.19
N LEU A 100 14.50 12.83 -4.06
CA LEU A 100 13.51 12.09 -4.85
C LEU A 100 12.82 13.07 -5.79
N GLY A 101 13.44 13.31 -6.96
CA GLY A 101 13.04 14.40 -7.85
C GLY A 101 13.25 15.75 -7.17
N ASN A 102 12.18 16.50 -6.92
CA ASN A 102 12.23 17.78 -6.22
C ASN A 102 11.91 17.67 -4.71
N LYS A 103 11.82 16.45 -4.16
CA LYS A 103 11.57 16.22 -2.73
C LYS A 103 12.82 15.76 -2.00
N LEU A 104 13.05 16.29 -0.81
CA LEU A 104 14.08 15.82 0.10
C LEU A 104 13.50 14.69 0.98
N GLY A 105 14.10 13.51 0.91
CA GLY A 105 13.84 12.40 1.81
C GLY A 105 14.96 12.25 2.82
N ILE A 106 14.60 11.98 4.08
CA ILE A 106 15.53 11.62 5.15
C ILE A 106 15.25 10.18 5.54
N VAL A 107 16.28 9.34 5.53
CA VAL A 107 16.22 7.95 5.95
C VAL A 107 16.84 7.85 7.34
N VAL A 108 16.08 7.25 8.26
CA VAL A 108 16.52 6.94 9.63
C VAL A 108 16.62 5.43 9.76
N SER A 109 17.77 4.94 10.21
CA SER A 109 18.11 3.51 10.19
C SER A 109 18.79 3.02 11.47
N SER A 110 18.62 3.74 12.58
CA SER A 110 19.04 3.27 13.91
C SER A 110 17.90 3.32 14.92
N PRO A 111 17.86 2.40 15.91
CA PRO A 111 16.83 2.41 16.95
C PRO A 111 16.82 3.69 17.79
N SER A 112 17.99 4.25 18.11
CA SER A 112 18.10 5.48 18.90
C SER A 112 17.48 6.67 18.17
N LEU A 113 17.81 6.87 16.90
CA LEU A 113 17.22 7.94 16.09
C LEU A 113 15.73 7.69 15.79
N ALA A 114 15.33 6.44 15.58
CA ALA A 114 13.91 6.12 15.41
C ALA A 114 13.11 6.47 16.68
N ARG A 115 13.65 6.23 17.88
CA ARG A 115 13.05 6.68 19.15
C ARG A 115 12.99 8.20 19.23
N GLU A 116 14.06 8.88 18.87
CA GLU A 116 14.09 10.35 18.89
C GLU A 116 13.00 10.94 17.97
N VAL A 117 12.86 10.42 16.75
CA VAL A 117 11.87 10.90 15.77
C VAL A 117 10.43 10.49 16.12
N LEU A 118 10.21 9.23 16.53
CA LEU A 118 8.87 8.66 16.69
C LEU A 118 8.32 8.76 18.12
N LYS A 119 9.16 9.12 19.11
CA LYS A 119 8.76 9.22 20.51
C LYS A 119 9.13 10.57 21.12
N ASP A 120 10.39 10.98 21.04
CA ASP A 120 10.85 12.18 21.74
C ASP A 120 10.40 13.47 21.01
N HIS A 121 10.26 13.41 19.68
CA HIS A 121 9.74 14.47 18.81
C HIS A 121 8.53 14.03 17.98
N ASP A 122 7.70 13.15 18.53
CA ASP A 122 6.59 12.49 17.84
C ASP A 122 5.60 13.46 17.17
N ILE A 123 5.22 14.55 17.84
CA ILE A 123 4.31 15.58 17.30
C ILE A 123 4.92 16.30 16.10
N THR A 124 6.21 16.63 16.15
CA THR A 124 6.92 17.33 15.06
C THR A 124 6.93 16.50 13.78
N PHE A 125 7.10 15.18 13.91
CA PHE A 125 7.17 14.24 12.78
C PHE A 125 5.88 13.42 12.57
N ALA A 126 4.77 13.85 13.18
CA ALA A 126 3.50 13.13 13.12
C ALA A 126 2.82 13.24 11.73
N ASN A 127 3.06 14.33 11.01
CA ASN A 127 2.41 14.58 9.73
C ASN A 127 2.95 13.66 8.62
N ARG A 128 2.18 13.55 7.54
CA ARG A 128 2.43 12.63 6.44
C ARG A 128 2.33 13.32 5.09
N ASP A 129 3.21 12.92 4.18
CA ASP A 129 3.15 13.30 2.78
C ASP A 129 2.09 12.45 2.07
N ILE A 130 1.09 13.12 1.49
CA ILE A 130 -0.04 12.45 0.85
C ILE A 130 0.26 12.23 -0.63
N PRO A 131 0.36 10.98 -1.12
CA PRO A 131 0.50 10.71 -2.54
C PRO A 131 -0.78 11.09 -3.30
N ALA A 132 -0.68 11.36 -4.60
CA ALA A 132 -1.81 11.79 -5.43
C ALA A 132 -2.96 10.77 -5.39
N ALA A 133 -2.64 9.48 -5.46
CA ALA A 133 -3.60 8.39 -5.25
C ALA A 133 -4.27 8.47 -3.87
N GLY A 134 -3.48 8.66 -2.81
CA GLY A 134 -3.97 8.77 -1.44
C GLY A 134 -4.94 9.94 -1.28
N ARG A 135 -4.61 11.10 -1.86
CA ARG A 135 -5.46 12.29 -1.81
C ARG A 135 -6.86 12.04 -2.38
N ILE A 136 -6.95 11.30 -3.49
CA ILE A 136 -8.25 10.95 -4.09
C ILE A 136 -8.97 9.89 -3.24
N ALA A 137 -8.25 8.85 -2.80
CA ALA A 137 -8.83 7.75 -2.02
C ALA A 137 -9.39 8.17 -0.65
N THR A 138 -8.92 9.30 -0.11
CA THR A 138 -9.19 9.74 1.26
C THR A 138 -9.82 11.13 1.31
N TYR A 139 -10.55 11.53 0.27
CA TYR A 139 -11.30 12.79 0.22
C TYR A 139 -10.45 14.04 0.55
N GLY A 140 -9.22 14.08 0.03
CA GLY A 140 -8.26 15.14 0.29
C GLY A 140 -7.22 14.85 1.38
N GLY A 141 -7.27 13.68 2.03
CA GLY A 141 -6.45 13.35 3.21
C GLY A 141 -7.22 13.36 4.53
N CYS A 142 -8.55 13.32 4.47
CA CYS A 142 -9.46 13.43 5.59
C CYS A 142 -9.74 12.03 6.18
N ASP A 143 -8.69 11.34 6.60
CA ASP A 143 -8.74 10.00 7.18
C ASP A 143 -7.70 9.82 8.30
N ILE A 144 -7.76 8.70 9.02
CA ILE A 144 -6.86 8.44 10.16
C ILE A 144 -5.37 8.30 9.77
N VAL A 145 -5.08 7.95 8.52
CA VAL A 145 -3.73 7.72 8.00
C VAL A 145 -3.08 9.06 7.63
N TRP A 146 -3.78 9.94 6.90
CA TRP A 146 -3.20 11.17 6.33
C TRP A 146 -3.61 12.50 6.96
N THR A 147 -4.65 12.54 7.81
CA THR A 147 -5.01 13.80 8.48
C THR A 147 -3.85 14.29 9.36
N PRO A 148 -3.42 15.56 9.22
CA PRO A 148 -2.37 16.14 10.04
C PRO A 148 -2.68 16.02 11.53
N TYR A 149 -1.63 15.91 12.36
CA TYR A 149 -1.79 15.87 13.79
C TYR A 149 -2.52 17.13 14.29
N GLY A 150 -3.60 16.93 15.03
CA GLY A 150 -4.46 18.01 15.49
C GLY A 150 -5.70 17.49 16.21
N PRO A 151 -6.65 18.37 16.57
CA PRO A 151 -7.91 17.98 17.19
C PRO A 151 -8.68 16.91 16.39
N GLU A 152 -8.73 17.06 15.07
CA GLU A 152 -9.44 16.13 14.18
C GLU A 152 -8.82 14.72 14.19
N TRP A 153 -7.52 14.62 13.94
CA TRP A 153 -6.82 13.33 14.01
C TRP A 153 -6.93 12.67 15.39
N ARG A 154 -6.82 13.45 16.48
CA ARG A 154 -6.98 12.93 17.85
C ARG A 154 -8.39 12.38 18.09
N MET A 155 -9.43 13.05 17.57
CA MET A 155 -10.80 12.54 17.61
C MET A 155 -10.92 11.24 16.82
N LEU A 156 -10.46 11.18 15.57
CA LEU A 156 -10.49 9.97 14.74
C LEU A 156 -9.80 8.80 15.44
N ARG A 157 -8.59 9.02 15.95
CA ARG A 157 -7.84 8.03 16.72
C ARG A 157 -8.60 7.58 17.97
N LYS A 158 -9.21 8.51 18.70
CA LYS A 158 -10.00 8.19 19.90
C LYS A 158 -11.23 7.32 19.56
N VAL A 159 -11.94 7.63 18.47
CA VAL A 159 -13.06 6.81 17.99
C VAL A 159 -12.57 5.42 17.59
N CYS A 160 -11.51 5.33 16.78
CA CYS A 160 -10.95 4.05 16.35
C CYS A 160 -10.55 3.19 17.55
N VAL A 161 -9.70 3.71 18.44
CA VAL A 161 -9.16 2.93 19.57
C VAL A 161 -10.24 2.61 20.62
N LEU A 162 -11.05 3.59 21.05
CA LEU A 162 -11.95 3.39 22.18
C LEU A 162 -13.31 2.79 21.79
N LYS A 163 -13.79 3.03 20.57
CA LYS A 163 -15.12 2.57 20.16
C LYS A 163 -15.05 1.37 19.24
N MET A 164 -14.13 1.39 18.28
CA MET A 164 -14.06 0.37 17.24
C MET A 164 -13.09 -0.76 17.60
N LEU A 165 -12.04 -0.47 18.35
CA LEU A 165 -10.94 -1.40 18.62
C LEU A 165 -10.74 -1.75 20.09
N SER A 166 -11.69 -1.37 20.95
CA SER A 166 -11.64 -1.75 22.35
C SER A 166 -11.74 -3.28 22.50
N ASN A 167 -11.19 -3.81 23.60
CA ASN A 167 -11.32 -5.22 23.94
C ASN A 167 -12.79 -5.66 23.94
N THR A 168 -13.67 -4.91 24.60
CA THR A 168 -15.12 -5.13 24.63
C THR A 168 -15.72 -5.23 23.23
N THR A 169 -15.27 -4.36 22.32
CA THR A 169 -15.74 -4.34 20.94
C THR A 169 -15.26 -5.60 20.19
N LEU A 170 -13.98 -5.94 20.28
CA LEU A 170 -13.39 -7.12 19.63
C LEU A 170 -13.94 -8.44 20.17
N ASP A 171 -14.34 -8.47 21.44
CA ASP A 171 -14.97 -9.62 22.09
C ASP A 171 -16.43 -9.78 21.60
N SER A 172 -17.15 -8.68 21.39
CA SER A 172 -18.54 -8.72 20.88
C SER A 172 -18.68 -9.34 19.48
N VAL A 173 -17.61 -9.34 18.68
CA VAL A 173 -17.54 -9.96 17.34
C VAL A 173 -16.67 -11.20 17.30
N TYR A 174 -16.32 -11.76 18.46
CA TYR A 174 -15.54 -12.99 18.55
C TYR A 174 -16.11 -14.13 17.69
N THR A 175 -17.43 -14.34 17.72
CA THR A 175 -18.10 -15.42 16.97
C THR A 175 -17.91 -15.29 15.46
N LEU A 176 -17.98 -14.07 14.93
CA LEU A 176 -17.73 -13.79 13.51
C LEU A 176 -16.28 -14.13 13.13
N ARG A 177 -15.31 -13.70 13.95
CA ARG A 177 -13.89 -13.99 13.73
C ARG A 177 -13.59 -15.48 13.83
N ARG A 178 -14.12 -16.16 14.86
CA ARG A 178 -13.97 -17.60 15.08
C ARG A 178 -14.50 -18.41 13.91
N ARG A 179 -15.65 -18.02 13.34
CA ARG A 179 -16.28 -18.70 12.20
C ARG A 179 -15.37 -18.71 10.98
N GLU A 180 -14.83 -17.56 10.58
CA GLU A 180 -13.98 -17.48 9.38
C GLU A 180 -12.66 -18.26 9.55
N VAL A 181 -12.08 -18.25 10.76
CA VAL A 181 -10.91 -19.07 11.07
C VAL A 181 -11.25 -20.56 11.02
N ARG A 182 -12.40 -20.98 11.56
CA ARG A 182 -12.84 -22.39 11.46
C ARG A 182 -13.11 -22.82 10.02
N GLN A 183 -13.69 -21.96 9.19
CA GLN A 183 -13.86 -22.23 7.75
C GLN A 183 -12.51 -22.39 7.04
N THR A 184 -11.52 -21.59 7.43
CA THR A 184 -10.16 -21.70 6.90
C THR A 184 -9.50 -23.03 7.28
N VAL A 185 -9.68 -23.48 8.52
CA VAL A 185 -9.24 -24.80 8.97
C VAL A 185 -9.94 -25.90 8.15
N GLY A 186 -11.26 -25.82 7.97
CA GLY A 186 -12.01 -26.77 7.13
C GLY A 186 -11.52 -26.81 5.68
N PHE A 187 -11.15 -25.66 5.10
CA PHE A 187 -10.53 -25.60 3.79
C PHE A 187 -9.20 -26.36 3.74
N PHE A 188 -8.31 -26.18 4.72
CA PHE A 188 -7.04 -26.91 4.76
C PHE A 188 -7.24 -28.41 4.97
N TYR A 189 -8.23 -28.83 5.76
CA TYR A 189 -8.63 -30.24 5.86
C TYR A 189 -9.05 -30.82 4.50
N SER A 190 -9.78 -30.05 3.68
CA SER A 190 -10.17 -30.46 2.33
C SER A 190 -9.00 -30.58 1.34
N LYS A 191 -7.80 -30.12 1.75
CA LYS A 191 -6.58 -30.07 0.94
C LYS A 191 -5.43 -30.86 1.56
N VAL A 192 -5.69 -31.74 2.53
CA VAL A 192 -4.67 -32.59 3.14
C VAL A 192 -3.90 -33.37 2.06
N GLY A 193 -2.57 -33.38 2.19
CA GLY A 193 -1.68 -34.05 1.23
C GLY A 193 -1.54 -33.35 -0.13
N SER A 194 -2.19 -32.19 -0.34
CA SER A 194 -2.08 -31.40 -1.57
C SER A 194 -1.34 -30.08 -1.32
N PRO A 195 -0.53 -29.59 -2.26
CA PRO A 195 0.08 -28.26 -2.15
C PRO A 195 -0.97 -27.14 -2.11
N VAL A 196 -0.84 -26.22 -1.17
CA VAL A 196 -1.74 -25.06 -0.99
C VAL A 196 -0.96 -23.77 -0.84
N ASN A 197 -1.43 -22.71 -1.51
CA ASN A 197 -0.94 -21.35 -1.29
C ASN A 197 -1.46 -20.79 0.05
N VAL A 198 -0.65 -20.93 1.10
CA VAL A 198 -1.02 -20.52 2.47
C VAL A 198 -1.19 -19.00 2.55
N GLY A 199 -0.32 -18.23 1.89
CA GLY A 199 -0.35 -16.77 1.94
C GLY A 199 -1.63 -16.19 1.35
N GLU A 200 -2.07 -16.73 0.22
CA GLU A 200 -3.32 -16.34 -0.43
C GLU A 200 -4.54 -16.72 0.42
N GLN A 201 -4.57 -17.94 0.95
CA GLN A 201 -5.67 -18.36 1.82
C GLN A 201 -5.77 -17.49 3.08
N MET A 202 -4.64 -17.17 3.72
CA MET A 202 -4.63 -16.29 4.88
C MET A 202 -5.08 -14.87 4.55
N PHE A 203 -4.71 -14.35 3.38
CA PHE A 203 -5.22 -13.06 2.90
C PHE A 203 -6.75 -13.08 2.75
N LEU A 204 -7.30 -14.13 2.14
CA LEU A 204 -8.75 -14.31 2.01
C LEU A 204 -9.45 -14.38 3.37
N THR A 205 -8.88 -15.15 4.32
CA THR A 205 -9.40 -15.26 5.68
C THR A 205 -9.47 -13.91 6.37
N ILE A 206 -8.38 -13.16 6.40
CA ILE A 206 -8.33 -11.86 7.09
C ILE A 206 -9.30 -10.87 6.45
N LEU A 207 -9.39 -10.86 5.12
CA LEU A 207 -10.35 -10.00 4.44
C LEU A 207 -11.79 -10.38 4.80
N ASN A 208 -12.14 -11.67 4.79
CA ASN A 208 -13.47 -12.13 5.19
C ASN A 208 -13.77 -11.74 6.64
N VAL A 209 -12.79 -11.86 7.54
CA VAL A 209 -12.95 -11.43 8.94
C VAL A 209 -13.26 -9.94 9.00
N ILE A 210 -12.51 -9.09 8.30
CA ILE A 210 -12.73 -7.64 8.25
C ILE A 210 -14.11 -7.32 7.69
N THR A 211 -14.46 -7.86 6.51
CA THR A 211 -15.76 -7.67 5.87
C THR A 211 -16.92 -8.10 6.77
N ASN A 212 -16.77 -9.22 7.48
CA ASN A 212 -17.77 -9.70 8.41
C ASN A 212 -17.86 -8.87 9.68
N MET A 213 -16.76 -8.29 10.16
CA MET A 213 -16.85 -7.36 11.28
C MET A 213 -17.53 -6.05 10.88
N MET A 214 -17.31 -5.59 9.64
CA MET A 214 -17.94 -4.37 9.15
C MET A 214 -19.44 -4.52 8.91
N TRP A 215 -19.89 -5.66 8.35
CA TRP A 215 -21.27 -5.83 7.87
C TRP A 215 -22.02 -7.03 8.47
N GLY A 216 -21.37 -7.83 9.32
CA GLY A 216 -21.83 -9.15 9.76
C GLY A 216 -23.19 -9.17 10.44
N GLY A 217 -24.18 -9.65 9.67
CA GLY A 217 -25.58 -9.84 10.03
C GLY A 217 -26.56 -8.85 9.38
N THR A 218 -26.09 -7.94 8.52
CA THR A 218 -26.94 -6.97 7.80
C THR A 218 -27.27 -7.40 6.37
N VAL A 219 -26.41 -8.25 5.78
CA VAL A 219 -26.52 -8.78 4.42
C VAL A 219 -26.39 -10.30 4.48
N GLU A 220 -27.34 -11.03 3.89
CA GLU A 220 -27.42 -12.50 3.93
C GLU A 220 -27.27 -13.10 2.53
N GLY A 221 -26.90 -14.39 2.47
CA GLY A 221 -26.86 -15.16 1.23
C GLY A 221 -25.91 -14.64 0.15
N GLU A 222 -26.37 -14.69 -1.09
CA GLU A 222 -25.61 -14.39 -2.31
C GLU A 222 -25.17 -12.92 -2.39
N GLU A 223 -25.99 -12.00 -1.89
CA GLU A 223 -25.68 -10.56 -1.85
C GLU A 223 -24.41 -10.30 -1.05
N ARG A 224 -24.20 -11.01 0.07
CA ARG A 224 -22.99 -10.87 0.90
C ARG A 224 -21.75 -11.38 0.19
N SER A 225 -21.85 -12.50 -0.52
CA SER A 225 -20.73 -13.07 -1.27
C SER A 225 -20.32 -12.14 -2.43
N SER A 226 -21.30 -11.62 -3.17
CA SER A 226 -21.08 -10.65 -4.25
C SER A 226 -20.43 -9.36 -3.73
N LEU A 227 -20.99 -8.78 -2.67
CA LEU A 227 -20.46 -7.55 -2.05
C LEU A 227 -19.05 -7.75 -1.48
N GLY A 228 -18.77 -8.92 -0.89
CA GLY A 228 -17.44 -9.28 -0.39
C GLY A 228 -16.42 -9.46 -1.52
N ALA A 229 -16.83 -10.00 -2.66
CA ALA A 229 -15.99 -10.12 -3.85
C ALA A 229 -15.66 -8.75 -4.46
N GLU A 230 -16.67 -7.88 -4.62
CA GLU A 230 -16.49 -6.51 -5.10
C GLU A 230 -15.56 -5.71 -4.17
N PHE A 231 -15.76 -5.80 -2.85
CA PHE A 231 -14.88 -5.14 -1.88
C PHE A 231 -13.43 -5.63 -1.98
N ARG A 232 -13.22 -6.94 -2.15
CA ARG A 232 -11.88 -7.54 -2.33
C ARG A 232 -11.18 -6.99 -3.56
N GLU A 233 -11.89 -6.95 -4.68
CA GLU A 233 -11.41 -6.40 -5.94
C GLU A 233 -10.96 -4.94 -5.74
N LEU A 234 -11.84 -4.11 -5.17
CA LEU A 234 -11.57 -2.69 -4.94
C LEU A 234 -10.41 -2.43 -3.98
N VAL A 235 -10.28 -3.20 -2.90
CA VAL A 235 -9.11 -3.11 -2.00
C VAL A 235 -7.83 -3.45 -2.75
N GLY A 236 -7.87 -4.44 -3.65
CA GLY A 236 -6.75 -4.81 -4.52
C GLY A 236 -6.36 -3.67 -5.47
N GLU A 237 -7.33 -3.10 -6.19
CA GLU A 237 -7.13 -1.97 -7.09
C GLU A 237 -6.55 -0.75 -6.35
N MET A 238 -7.14 -0.39 -5.20
CA MET A 238 -6.66 0.72 -4.37
C MET A 238 -5.21 0.51 -3.92
N THR A 239 -4.89 -0.70 -3.45
CA THR A 239 -3.52 -1.08 -3.04
C THR A 239 -2.53 -0.99 -4.20
N GLN A 240 -2.93 -1.40 -5.40
CA GLN A 240 -2.08 -1.30 -6.59
C GLN A 240 -1.81 0.17 -6.95
N MET A 241 -2.85 1.01 -6.93
CA MET A 241 -2.74 2.43 -7.28
C MET A 241 -1.89 3.22 -6.29
N LEU A 242 -2.05 2.97 -4.99
CA LEU A 242 -1.24 3.58 -3.94
C LEU A 242 0.23 3.13 -3.98
N GLY A 243 0.51 1.93 -4.48
CA GLY A 243 1.87 1.37 -4.56
C GLY A 243 2.61 1.70 -5.87
N LYS A 244 1.91 2.28 -6.85
CA LYS A 244 2.48 2.58 -8.16
C LYS A 244 3.30 3.88 -8.08
N PRO A 245 4.59 3.88 -8.49
CA PRO A 245 5.37 5.11 -8.56
C PRO A 245 4.70 6.13 -9.46
N ASN A 246 4.61 7.37 -8.99
CA ASN A 246 3.88 8.43 -9.69
C ASN A 246 4.70 9.72 -9.72
N ILE A 247 4.89 10.26 -10.92
CA ILE A 247 5.77 11.40 -11.19
C ILE A 247 5.31 12.66 -10.46
N SER A 248 3.99 12.85 -10.30
CA SER A 248 3.47 14.03 -9.61
C SER A 248 3.76 14.02 -8.11
N ASP A 249 4.04 12.85 -7.52
CA ASP A 249 4.44 12.75 -6.12
C ASP A 249 5.86 13.24 -5.87
N PHE A 250 6.72 13.22 -6.91
CA PHE A 250 8.08 13.76 -6.86
C PHE A 250 8.18 15.18 -7.43
N TYR A 251 7.24 15.57 -8.28
CA TYR A 251 7.14 16.89 -8.90
C TYR A 251 5.72 17.46 -8.76
N PRO A 252 5.39 18.11 -7.62
CA PRO A 252 4.03 18.59 -7.36
C PRO A 252 3.48 19.56 -8.43
N GLY A 253 4.35 20.33 -9.09
CA GLY A 253 3.94 21.21 -10.20
C GLY A 253 3.34 20.47 -11.41
N LEU A 254 3.60 19.17 -11.55
CA LEU A 254 3.04 18.32 -12.61
C LEU A 254 1.72 17.64 -12.21
N ALA A 255 1.26 17.80 -10.95
CA ALA A 255 0.09 17.09 -10.44
C ALA A 255 -1.20 17.37 -11.24
N ARG A 256 -1.34 18.56 -11.82
CA ARG A 256 -2.51 18.95 -12.65
C ARG A 256 -2.67 18.07 -13.89
N PHE A 257 -1.59 17.53 -14.43
CA PHE A 257 -1.64 16.83 -15.72
C PHE A 257 -1.98 15.34 -15.60
N ASP A 258 -1.83 14.75 -14.42
CA ASP A 258 -2.07 13.32 -14.18
C ASP A 258 -1.49 12.41 -15.27
N PHE A 259 -0.21 12.60 -15.64
CA PHE A 259 0.42 11.93 -16.79
C PHE A 259 0.30 10.40 -16.79
N GLN A 260 0.22 9.79 -15.61
CA GLN A 260 0.11 8.34 -15.45
C GLN A 260 -1.34 7.85 -15.23
N GLY A 261 -2.32 8.77 -15.27
CA GLY A 261 -3.74 8.49 -15.06
C GLY A 261 -4.08 8.00 -13.65
N ILE A 262 -3.20 8.27 -12.67
CA ILE A 262 -3.30 7.71 -11.31
C ILE A 262 -4.51 8.27 -10.59
N GLN A 263 -4.70 9.59 -10.66
CA GLN A 263 -5.82 10.26 -10.02
C GLN A 263 -7.13 9.85 -10.69
N LYS A 264 -7.16 9.78 -12.03
CA LYS A 264 -8.35 9.33 -12.78
C LYS A 264 -8.76 7.91 -12.41
N GLN A 265 -7.82 6.97 -12.39
CA GLN A 265 -8.10 5.57 -12.02
C GLN A 265 -8.54 5.45 -10.56
N MET A 266 -7.83 6.11 -9.64
CA MET A 266 -8.21 6.08 -8.22
C MET A 266 -9.58 6.68 -7.97
N ASN A 267 -9.98 7.71 -8.71
CA ASN A 267 -11.32 8.30 -8.60
C ASN A 267 -12.42 7.30 -9.02
N GLY A 268 -12.15 6.45 -10.02
CA GLY A 268 -13.05 5.35 -10.37
C GLY A 268 -13.21 4.34 -9.24
N VAL A 269 -12.08 3.93 -8.63
CA VAL A 269 -12.05 3.01 -7.47
C VAL A 269 -12.79 3.61 -6.27
N ALA A 270 -12.53 4.88 -5.95
CA ALA A 270 -13.16 5.59 -4.84
C ALA A 270 -14.68 5.66 -4.98
N ARG A 271 -15.21 5.97 -6.17
CA ARG A 271 -16.66 6.00 -6.41
C ARG A 271 -17.33 4.63 -6.25
N ARG A 272 -16.67 3.55 -6.66
CA ARG A 272 -17.18 2.18 -6.44
C ARG A 272 -17.19 1.85 -4.94
N PHE A 273 -16.15 2.23 -4.22
CA PHE A 273 -16.09 2.11 -2.75
C PHE A 273 -17.24 2.89 -2.07
N ASP A 274 -17.46 4.14 -2.48
CA ASP A 274 -18.55 4.97 -1.96
C ASP A 274 -19.90 4.29 -2.17
N GLY A 275 -20.14 3.71 -3.35
CA GLY A 275 -21.35 2.96 -3.65
C GLY A 275 -21.58 1.76 -2.72
N ILE A 276 -20.53 1.04 -2.33
CA ILE A 276 -20.62 -0.04 -1.32
C ILE A 276 -21.00 0.55 0.04
N PHE A 277 -20.29 1.58 0.50
CA PHE A 277 -20.53 2.17 1.82
C PHE A 277 -21.91 2.81 1.92
N GLU A 278 -22.37 3.52 0.90
CA GLU A 278 -23.70 4.14 0.83
C GLU A 278 -24.81 3.08 0.93
N LYS A 279 -24.71 1.99 0.16
CA LYS A 279 -25.67 0.87 0.25
C LYS A 279 -25.74 0.32 1.68
N MET A 280 -24.60 0.10 2.31
CA MET A 280 -24.52 -0.44 3.67
C MET A 280 -25.04 0.54 4.73
N ILE A 281 -24.71 1.83 4.60
CA ILE A 281 -25.21 2.89 5.48
C ILE A 281 -26.74 2.99 5.34
N ALA A 282 -27.27 2.98 4.12
CA ALA A 282 -28.70 3.06 3.85
C ALA A 282 -29.46 1.86 4.42
N GLN A 283 -28.97 0.63 4.24
CA GLN A 283 -29.56 -0.57 4.85
C GLN A 283 -29.61 -0.47 6.37
N ARG A 284 -28.54 0.02 7.01
CA ARG A 284 -28.49 0.19 8.47
C ARG A 284 -29.46 1.25 8.98
N LEU A 285 -29.56 2.40 8.31
CA LEU A 285 -30.50 3.45 8.68
C LEU A 285 -31.97 2.97 8.61
N LYS A 286 -32.28 2.00 7.73
CA LYS A 286 -33.61 1.36 7.71
C LYS A 286 -33.85 0.49 8.93
N ILE A 287 -32.86 -0.31 9.36
CA ILE A 287 -32.97 -1.18 10.55
C ILE A 287 -33.15 -0.36 11.84
N GLU A 288 -32.42 0.76 11.96
CA GLU A 288 -32.56 1.67 13.11
C GLU A 288 -33.98 2.26 13.22
N LYS A 289 -34.67 2.48 12.10
CA LYS A 289 -36.07 2.97 12.08
C LYS A 289 -37.11 1.90 12.43
N VAL A 290 -36.78 0.61 12.31
CA VAL A 290 -37.69 -0.52 12.53
C VAL A 290 -37.56 -1.12 13.94
N GLY A 291 -36.85 -0.43 14.86
CA GLY A 291 -36.73 -0.88 16.27
C GLY A 291 -35.84 -2.10 16.47
N GLY A 292 -35.02 -2.46 15.48
CA GLY A 292 -34.06 -3.58 15.60
C GLY A 292 -32.97 -3.32 16.63
N GLU A 293 -32.52 -4.37 17.31
CA GLU A 293 -31.47 -4.31 18.34
C GLU A 293 -30.18 -3.60 17.85
N LYS A 294 -29.59 -2.78 18.73
CA LYS A 294 -28.33 -2.06 18.48
C LYS A 294 -27.15 -3.03 18.31
N ARG A 295 -26.89 -3.48 17.08
CA ARG A 295 -25.62 -4.15 16.76
C ARG A 295 -24.51 -3.11 16.60
N ARG A 296 -23.51 -3.11 17.50
CA ARG A 296 -22.42 -2.12 17.53
C ARG A 296 -21.58 -2.18 16.25
N ARG A 297 -21.25 -1.02 15.68
CA ARG A 297 -20.45 -0.85 14.44
C ARG A 297 -18.96 -0.98 14.76
N ILE A 298 -18.22 -1.75 13.95
CA ILE A 298 -16.84 -2.12 14.27
C ILE A 298 -16.03 -2.20 12.98
N CYS A 299 -15.07 -1.30 12.80
CA CYS A 299 -13.99 -1.45 11.82
C CYS A 299 -12.67 -1.46 12.58
N ALA A 300 -11.75 -2.29 12.12
CA ALA A 300 -10.76 -2.89 13.01
C ALA A 300 -9.35 -2.85 12.41
N GLY A 301 -8.45 -2.11 13.06
CA GLY A 301 -7.01 -2.05 12.80
C GLY A 301 -6.15 -2.26 14.07
N ILE A 302 -4.90 -2.71 13.87
CA ILE A 302 -3.87 -3.07 14.87
C ILE A 302 -4.30 -4.03 15.99
N ALA A 303 -5.13 -3.62 16.97
CA ALA A 303 -5.55 -4.51 18.06
C ALA A 303 -6.29 -5.77 17.54
N MET A 304 -7.00 -5.62 16.42
CA MET A 304 -7.54 -6.77 15.70
C MET A 304 -6.46 -7.59 15.01
N ALA A 305 -5.49 -6.93 14.37
CA ALA A 305 -4.40 -7.62 13.67
C ALA A 305 -3.58 -8.48 14.63
N GLU A 306 -3.18 -7.94 15.79
CA GLU A 306 -2.45 -8.68 16.83
C GLU A 306 -3.23 -9.92 17.28
N ARG A 307 -4.52 -9.76 17.59
CA ARG A 307 -5.37 -10.89 17.98
C ARG A 307 -5.56 -11.90 16.85
N MET A 308 -5.80 -11.45 15.63
CA MET A 308 -6.11 -12.32 14.49
C MET A 308 -4.89 -13.04 13.94
N VAL A 309 -3.72 -12.40 13.94
CA VAL A 309 -2.46 -13.03 13.52
C VAL A 309 -2.11 -14.15 14.48
N MET A 310 -2.09 -13.87 15.79
CA MET A 310 -1.77 -14.88 16.80
C MET A 310 -2.81 -16.00 16.83
N TYR A 311 -4.10 -15.66 16.78
CA TYR A 311 -5.18 -16.65 16.78
C TYR A 311 -5.13 -17.55 15.54
N SER A 312 -4.96 -16.97 14.35
CA SER A 312 -4.85 -17.75 13.11
C SER A 312 -3.60 -18.64 13.11
N LEU A 313 -2.43 -18.09 13.46
CA LEU A 313 -1.18 -18.82 13.48
C LEU A 313 -1.23 -19.99 14.47
N ALA A 314 -1.66 -19.72 15.72
CA ALA A 314 -1.81 -20.75 16.73
C ALA A 314 -2.80 -21.84 16.28
N THR A 315 -3.92 -21.46 15.65
CA THR A 315 -4.89 -22.42 15.13
C THR A 315 -4.29 -23.32 14.06
N LEU A 316 -3.55 -22.75 13.09
CA LEU A 316 -2.94 -23.52 12.00
C LEU A 316 -1.83 -24.46 12.52
N LEU A 317 -0.97 -23.98 13.42
CA LEU A 317 0.09 -24.80 14.03
C LEU A 317 -0.48 -25.88 14.96
N HIS A 318 -1.59 -25.60 15.61
CA HIS A 318 -2.27 -26.62 16.42
C HIS A 318 -2.94 -27.68 15.54
N SER A 319 -3.51 -27.28 14.40
CA SER A 319 -4.33 -28.15 13.54
C SER A 319 -3.50 -29.02 12.59
N PHE A 320 -2.38 -28.52 12.07
CA PHE A 320 -1.64 -29.19 11.01
C PHE A 320 -0.14 -29.19 11.23
N ASP A 321 0.51 -30.29 10.84
CA ASP A 321 1.91 -30.31 10.45
C ASP A 321 2.03 -29.87 8.98
N TRP A 322 3.12 -29.17 8.65
CA TRP A 322 3.29 -28.51 7.36
C TRP A 322 4.59 -28.95 6.70
N GLU A 323 4.48 -29.41 5.45
CA GLU A 323 5.63 -29.79 4.63
C GLU A 323 5.74 -28.90 3.40
N VAL A 324 6.96 -28.62 2.96
CA VAL A 324 7.21 -27.98 1.67
C VAL A 324 7.16 -29.05 0.58
N PRO A 325 6.58 -28.77 -0.61
CA PRO A 325 6.53 -29.75 -1.69
C PRO A 325 7.91 -30.35 -2.03
N PRO A 326 7.99 -31.66 -2.35
CA PRO A 326 9.26 -32.32 -2.62
C PRO A 326 10.05 -31.63 -3.74
N GLY A 327 11.33 -31.35 -3.47
CA GLY A 327 12.22 -30.67 -4.43
C GLY A 327 12.12 -29.15 -4.44
N GLU A 328 11.18 -28.55 -3.70
CA GLU A 328 11.11 -27.10 -3.53
C GLU A 328 11.96 -26.63 -2.35
N LYS A 329 12.56 -25.44 -2.50
CA LYS A 329 13.23 -24.73 -1.41
C LYS A 329 12.40 -23.53 -1.02
N LEU A 330 12.27 -23.29 0.28
CA LEU A 330 11.58 -22.12 0.81
C LEU A 330 12.32 -20.84 0.42
N ASP A 331 11.77 -20.09 -0.52
CA ASP A 331 12.28 -18.76 -0.89
C ASP A 331 11.84 -17.73 0.16
N LEU A 332 12.78 -17.01 0.77
CA LEU A 332 12.50 -15.92 1.71
C LEU A 332 12.62 -14.55 1.07
N SER A 333 12.88 -14.46 -0.23
CA SER A 333 12.97 -13.18 -0.92
C SER A 333 11.63 -12.45 -0.96
N GLU A 334 11.70 -11.13 -1.06
CA GLU A 334 10.54 -10.25 -0.91
C GLU A 334 10.32 -9.43 -2.18
N LYS A 335 9.09 -8.95 -2.34
CA LYS A 335 8.72 -7.96 -3.33
C LYS A 335 8.26 -6.70 -2.61
N PHE A 336 8.88 -5.58 -2.94
CA PHE A 336 8.48 -4.29 -2.43
C PHE A 336 7.07 -3.91 -2.92
N GLY A 337 6.33 -3.26 -2.03
CA GLY A 337 4.99 -2.72 -2.25
C GLY A 337 4.54 -1.98 -1.00
N ILE A 338 3.26 -1.60 -0.93
CA ILE A 338 2.69 -0.99 0.29
C ILE A 338 2.85 -1.89 1.51
N VAL A 339 2.71 -3.20 1.28
CA VAL A 339 2.96 -4.25 2.26
C VAL A 339 4.03 -5.15 1.65
N LEU A 340 5.02 -5.53 2.45
CA LEU A 340 6.01 -6.53 2.05
C LEU A 340 5.31 -7.86 1.78
N LYS A 341 5.60 -8.45 0.63
CA LYS A 341 5.07 -9.75 0.22
C LYS A 341 6.24 -10.64 -0.15
N LYS A 342 6.09 -11.95 0.07
CA LYS A 342 7.04 -12.91 -0.49
C LYS A 342 7.06 -12.78 -2.02
N LYS A 343 8.24 -12.86 -2.61
CA LYS A 343 8.40 -12.84 -4.06
C LYS A 343 7.78 -14.09 -4.68
N ILE A 344 8.04 -15.25 -4.07
CA ILE A 344 7.39 -16.53 -4.38
C ILE A 344 6.39 -16.83 -3.25
N PRO A 345 5.10 -17.05 -3.56
CA PRO A 345 4.09 -17.40 -2.56
C PRO A 345 4.50 -18.63 -1.75
N LEU A 346 4.12 -18.66 -0.47
CA LEU A 346 4.33 -19.84 0.37
C LEU A 346 3.33 -20.93 -0.03
N VAL A 347 3.84 -21.97 -0.69
CA VAL A 347 3.10 -23.21 -0.94
C VAL A 347 3.53 -24.25 0.08
N ALA A 348 2.56 -24.86 0.78
CA ALA A 348 2.81 -25.90 1.76
C ALA A 348 1.72 -26.97 1.71
N ILE A 349 2.07 -28.18 2.14
CA ILE A 349 1.19 -29.35 2.21
C ILE A 349 0.75 -29.52 3.67
N PRO A 350 -0.55 -29.35 3.98
CA PRO A 350 -1.05 -29.60 5.33
C PRO A 350 -1.26 -31.09 5.58
N THR A 351 -0.90 -31.54 6.79
CA THR A 351 -1.24 -32.87 7.32
C THR A 351 -1.85 -32.72 8.72
N PRO A 352 -2.95 -33.39 9.05
CA PRO A 352 -3.55 -33.29 10.39
C PRO A 352 -2.56 -33.75 11.46
N ARG A 353 -2.36 -32.92 12.48
CA ARG A 353 -1.40 -33.20 13.57
C ARG A 353 -1.90 -34.28 14.55
N LEU A 354 -3.19 -34.47 14.66
CA LEU A 354 -3.91 -35.39 15.53
C LEU A 354 -4.79 -36.26 14.64
N SER A 355 -4.84 -37.54 14.97
CA SER A 355 -5.57 -38.57 14.23
C SER A 355 -7.09 -38.50 14.42
N ASP A 356 -7.57 -37.82 15.46
CA ASP A 356 -9.00 -37.60 15.72
C ASP A 356 -9.44 -36.17 15.35
N PRO A 357 -10.24 -35.99 14.28
CA PRO A 357 -10.80 -34.70 13.89
C PRO A 357 -11.64 -34.02 14.98
N ALA A 358 -12.25 -34.78 15.90
CA ALA A 358 -13.09 -34.24 16.97
C ALA A 358 -12.29 -33.41 18.00
N LEU A 359 -10.99 -33.66 18.13
CA LEU A 359 -10.10 -32.92 19.02
C LEU A 359 -9.79 -31.49 18.54
N TYR A 360 -10.26 -31.12 17.34
CA TYR A 360 -10.05 -29.80 16.73
C TYR A 360 -11.30 -28.91 16.66
N VAL A 361 -12.46 -29.44 17.09
CA VAL A 361 -13.79 -28.85 16.86
C VAL A 361 -14.09 -27.63 17.73
#